data_AF-A0A1F3KCM0-F1
#
_entry.id   AF-A0A1F3KCM0-F1
#
_cell.length_a   1.000
_cell.length_b   1.000
_cell.length_c   1.000
_cell.angle_alpha   90.00
_cell.angle_beta   90.00
_cell.angle_gamma   90.00
#
_symmetry.space_group_name_H-M   'P 1'
#
loop_
_entity.id
_entity.type
_entity.pdbx_description
1 polymer ?
#
loop_
_entity_poly.entity_id
_entity_poly.type
_entity_poly.pdbx_seq_one_letter_code
_entity_poly.pdbx_strand_id
1 'polypeptide(L)'
;MDTDDLTDKTYKAIMIEAEKFDLNLTLQFGLLSYDCKDEKDFIKKSKQLINEMFEYDEADVDDMFFGESPLMKEFHKALHQILKNIEKLK
;
A
#
# COMPACT_ATOMS: atom_id res chain seq x y z
N MET A 1 -4.84 12.83 6.94
CA MET A 1 -4.71 12.25 8.29
C MET A 1 -3.27 11.78 8.46
N ASP A 2 -2.81 11.50 9.68
CA ASP A 2 -1.54 10.79 9.86
C ASP A 2 -1.79 9.28 9.88
N THR A 3 -0.77 8.48 9.58
CA THR A 3 -0.77 7.04 9.80
C THR A 3 -0.92 6.66 11.28
N ASP A 4 -0.53 7.55 12.19
CA ASP A 4 -0.76 7.41 13.64
C ASP A 4 -2.25 7.50 14.04
N ASP A 5 -3.11 8.06 13.18
CA ASP A 5 -4.56 8.13 13.40
C ASP A 5 -5.28 6.80 13.06
N LEU A 6 -4.57 5.83 12.46
CA LEU A 6 -5.14 4.55 12.06
C LEU A 6 -5.36 3.65 13.29
N THR A 7 -6.46 2.90 13.28
CA THR A 7 -6.60 1.78 14.21
C THR A 7 -5.49 0.76 13.99
N ASP A 8 -5.09 0.10 15.08
CA ASP A 8 -4.16 -1.04 15.05
C ASP A 8 -4.43 -2.04 13.94
N LYS A 9 -5.73 -2.30 13.66
CA LYS A 9 -6.13 -3.27 12.64
C LYS A 9 -5.77 -2.77 11.25
N THR A 10 -6.11 -1.51 10.94
CA THR A 10 -5.85 -0.91 9.64
C THR A 10 -4.36 -0.67 9.43
N TYR A 11 -3.67 -0.18 10.46
CA TYR A 11 -2.21 -0.03 10.44
C TYR A 11 -1.51 -1.37 10.15
N LYS A 12 -1.90 -2.44 10.85
CA LYS A 12 -1.33 -3.78 10.62
C LYS A 12 -1.67 -4.38 9.25
N ALA A 13 -2.89 -4.13 8.76
CA ALA A 13 -3.35 -4.68 7.50
C ALA A 13 -2.66 -4.06 6.28
N ILE A 14 -2.30 -2.78 6.36
CA ILE A 14 -1.74 -2.00 5.25
C ILE A 14 -0.26 -1.67 5.51
N MET A 15 0.04 -0.85 6.52
CA MET A 15 1.38 -0.31 6.75
C MET A 15 2.40 -1.42 7.08
N ILE A 16 2.09 -2.26 8.06
CA ILE A 16 3.00 -3.36 8.47
C ILE A 16 3.15 -4.40 7.35
N GLU A 17 2.09 -4.68 6.60
CA GLU A 17 2.17 -5.67 5.52
C GLU A 17 2.99 -5.13 4.33
N ALA A 18 2.87 -3.85 4.01
CA ALA A 18 3.74 -3.17 3.05
C ALA A 18 5.20 -3.17 3.53
N GLU A 19 5.44 -2.87 4.82
CA GLU A 19 6.80 -2.76 5.39
C GLU A 19 7.55 -4.09 5.40
N LYS A 20 6.84 -5.21 5.61
CA LYS A 20 7.43 -6.55 5.47
C LYS A 20 7.92 -6.84 4.06
N PHE A 21 7.31 -6.22 3.06
CA PHE A 21 7.72 -6.38 1.67
C PHE A 21 8.85 -5.40 1.36
N ASP A 22 8.59 -4.09 1.48
CA ASP A 22 9.55 -3.04 1.18
C ASP A 22 9.13 -1.68 1.76
N LEU A 23 10.11 -0.88 2.21
CA LEU A 23 9.86 0.45 2.77
C LEU A 23 9.32 1.44 1.73
N ASN A 24 9.71 1.32 0.46
CA ASN A 24 9.22 2.17 -0.62
C ASN A 24 7.74 1.92 -0.90
N LEU A 25 7.27 0.67 -0.77
CA LEU A 25 5.83 0.36 -0.85
C LEU A 25 5.07 0.97 0.33
N THR A 26 5.64 0.90 1.55
CA THR A 26 5.05 1.55 2.73
C THR A 26 4.94 3.06 2.58
N LEU A 27 5.96 3.68 1.97
CA LEU A 27 5.98 5.12 1.71
C LEU A 27 4.78 5.56 0.87
N GLN A 28 4.39 4.79 -0.15
CA GLN A 28 3.23 5.13 -0.99
C GLN A 28 1.94 5.26 -0.17
N PHE A 29 1.72 4.36 0.79
CA PHE A 29 0.56 4.44 1.71
C PHE A 29 0.72 5.55 2.75
N GLY A 30 1.94 5.80 3.23
CA GLY A 30 2.23 6.93 4.11
C GLY A 30 1.90 8.27 3.45
N LEU A 31 2.33 8.47 2.20
CA LEU A 31 2.01 9.65 1.40
C LEU A 31 0.50 9.77 1.16
N LEU A 32 -0.16 8.66 0.80
CA LEU A 32 -1.60 8.62 0.59
C LEU A 32 -2.39 9.06 1.83
N SER A 33 -1.91 8.75 3.03
CA SER A 33 -2.60 9.09 4.28
C SER A 33 -2.83 10.60 4.46
N TYR A 34 -1.89 11.43 4.00
CA TYR A 34 -2.02 12.89 4.07
C TYR A 34 -3.22 13.40 3.27
N ASP A 35 -3.55 12.75 2.16
CA ASP A 35 -4.69 13.07 1.30
C ASP A 35 -6.02 12.45 1.78
N CYS A 36 -6.02 11.70 2.87
CA CYS A 36 -7.20 11.02 3.41
C CYS A 36 -7.86 11.82 4.54
N LYS A 37 -9.19 11.88 4.51
CA LYS A 37 -9.99 12.60 5.52
C LYS A 37 -10.09 11.83 6.84
N ASP A 38 -10.26 10.51 6.75
CA ASP A 38 -10.45 9.60 7.86
C ASP A 38 -10.00 8.18 7.44
N GLU A 39 -10.02 7.25 8.39
CA GLU A 39 -9.60 5.86 8.16
C GLU A 39 -10.42 5.15 7.05
N LYS A 40 -11.71 5.48 6.90
CA LYS A 40 -12.54 4.84 5.86
C LYS A 40 -12.15 5.34 4.47
N ASP A 41 -11.87 6.63 4.35
CA ASP A 41 -11.33 7.24 3.13
C ASP A 41 -9.95 6.66 2.81
N PHE A 42 -9.08 6.49 3.81
CA PHE A 42 -7.78 5.83 3.66
C PHE A 42 -7.90 4.40 3.15
N ILE A 43 -8.73 3.56 3.78
CA ILE A 43 -8.97 2.18 3.34
C ILE A 43 -9.48 2.17 1.88
N LYS A 44 -10.41 3.06 1.54
CA LYS A 44 -10.95 3.15 0.18
C LYS A 44 -9.87 3.52 -0.82
N LYS A 45 -9.12 4.60 -0.57
CA LYS A 45 -8.08 5.07 -1.48
C LYS A 45 -6.91 4.09 -1.58
N SER A 46 -6.55 3.40 -0.50
CA SER A 46 -5.53 2.34 -0.52
C SER A 46 -5.92 1.21 -1.47
N LYS A 47 -7.19 0.81 -1.53
CA LYS A 47 -7.66 -0.15 -2.53
C LYS A 47 -7.56 0.40 -3.95
N GLN A 48 -7.83 1.69 -4.16
CA GLN A 48 -7.71 2.32 -5.48
C GLN A 48 -6.25 2.35 -5.94
N LEU A 49 -5.35 2.80 -5.07
CA LEU A 49 -3.91 2.82 -5.31
C LEU A 49 -3.38 1.41 -5.64
N ILE A 50 -3.77 0.39 -4.88
CA ILE A 50 -3.38 -0.99 -5.18
C ILE A 50 -3.87 -1.44 -6.57
N ASN A 51 -5.08 -1.07 -6.96
CA ASN A 51 -5.60 -1.40 -8.29
C ASN A 51 -4.84 -0.65 -9.40
N GLU A 52 -4.44 0.59 -9.17
CA GLU A 52 -3.58 1.35 -10.09
C GLU A 52 -2.20 0.69 -10.22
N MET A 53 -1.60 0.27 -9.10
CA MET A 53 -0.30 -0.40 -9.06
C MET A 53 -0.27 -1.75 -9.80
N PHE A 54 -1.41 -2.44 -9.96
CA PHE A 54 -1.48 -3.65 -10.79
C PHE A 54 -1.33 -3.39 -12.29
N GLU A 55 -1.54 -2.15 -12.73
CA GLU A 55 -1.41 -1.73 -14.13
C GLU A 55 -0.03 -1.12 -14.41
N TYR A 56 0.84 -1.00 -13.41
CA TYR A 56 2.18 -0.43 -13.56
C TYR A 56 3.07 -1.38 -14.37
N ASP A 57 3.86 -0.79 -15.27
CA ASP A 57 4.90 -1.54 -15.98
C ASP A 57 6.20 -1.62 -15.16
N GLU A 58 7.21 -2.28 -15.70
CA GLU A 58 8.50 -2.41 -15.01
C GLU A 58 9.17 -1.06 -14.76
N ALA A 59 9.00 -0.06 -15.63
CA ALA A 59 9.61 1.25 -15.46
C ALA A 59 8.89 2.07 -14.38
N ASP A 60 7.56 1.98 -14.29
CA ASP A 60 6.78 2.58 -13.22
C ASP A 60 7.17 2.01 -11.84
N VAL A 61 7.35 0.69 -11.76
CA VAL A 61 7.83 0.03 -10.53
C VAL A 61 9.29 0.38 -10.26
N ASP A 62 10.14 0.51 -11.28
CA ASP A 62 11.52 0.95 -11.09
C ASP A 62 11.63 2.36 -10.51
N ASP A 63 10.82 3.31 -11.01
CA ASP A 63 10.75 4.67 -10.47
C ASP A 63 10.25 4.68 -9.02
N MET A 64 9.18 3.93 -8.72
CA MET A 64 8.62 3.82 -7.36
C MET A 64 9.63 3.29 -6.34
N PHE A 65 10.50 2.37 -6.75
CA PHE A 65 11.51 1.74 -5.90
C PHE A 65 12.90 2.36 -6.07
N PHE A 66 13.00 3.54 -6.69
CA PHE A 66 14.25 4.29 -6.88
C PHE A 66 15.38 3.46 -7.54
N GLY A 67 15.02 2.58 -8.48
CA GLY A 67 15.95 1.68 -9.19
C GLY A 67 16.27 0.38 -8.45
N GLU A 68 15.74 0.17 -7.23
CA GLU A 68 15.86 -1.08 -6.47
C GLU A 68 14.59 -1.93 -6.65
N SER A 69 14.11 -2.06 -7.88
CA SER A 69 12.82 -2.70 -8.15
C SER A 69 12.80 -4.19 -7.79
N PRO A 70 11.74 -4.66 -7.09
CA PRO A 70 11.52 -6.07 -6.87
C PRO A 70 11.06 -6.74 -8.16
N LEU A 71 11.07 -8.07 -8.19
CA LEU A 71 10.44 -8.80 -9.27
C LEU A 71 8.94 -8.47 -9.32
N MET A 72 8.40 -8.15 -10.51
CA MET A 72 6.97 -7.83 -10.71
C MET A 72 6.02 -8.86 -10.08
N LYS A 73 6.39 -10.14 -10.16
CA LYS A 73 5.61 -11.22 -9.54
C LYS A 73 5.54 -11.11 -8.01
N GLU A 74 6.63 -10.70 -7.37
CA GLU A 74 6.69 -10.52 -5.91
C GLU A 74 5.95 -9.25 -5.49
N PHE A 75 6.07 -8.18 -6.27
CA PHE A 75 5.30 -6.95 -6.11
C PHE A 75 3.79 -7.22 -6.15
N HIS A 76 3.28 -7.86 -7.21
CA HIS A 76 1.86 -8.22 -7.31
C HIS A 76 1.39 -9.14 -6.18
N LYS A 77 2.26 -10.05 -5.71
CA LYS A 77 1.94 -10.91 -4.57
C LYS A 77 1.77 -10.10 -3.28
N ALA A 78 2.61 -9.10 -3.04
CA ALA A 78 2.49 -8.19 -1.90
C ALA A 78 1.19 -7.38 -1.97
N LEU A 79 0.88 -6.79 -3.14
CA LEU A 79 -0.37 -6.05 -3.38
C LEU A 79 -1.62 -6.90 -3.10
N HIS A 80 -1.66 -8.13 -3.60
CA HIS A 80 -2.76 -9.07 -3.32
C HIS A 80 -2.88 -9.38 -1.82
N GLN A 81 -1.77 -9.52 -1.12
CA GLN A 81 -1.77 -9.82 0.31
C GLN A 81 -2.31 -8.66 1.14
N ILE A 82 -1.94 -7.41 0.79
CA ILE A 82 -2.49 -6.20 1.41
C ILE A 82 -4.00 -6.13 1.13
N LEU A 83 -4.43 -6.30 -0.13
CA LEU A 83 -5.86 -6.26 -0.49
C LEU A 83 -6.69 -7.27 0.31
N LYS A 84 -6.20 -8.51 0.42
CA LYS A 84 -6.82 -9.57 1.22
C LYS A 84 -6.89 -9.23 2.71
N ASN A 85 -5.91 -8.50 3.25
CA ASN A 85 -5.94 -8.03 4.63
C ASN A 85 -7.00 -6.95 4.81
N ILE A 86 -7.11 -6.01 3.86
CA ILE A 86 -8.12 -4.94 3.88
C ILE A 86 -9.54 -5.54 3.83
N GLU A 87 -9.79 -6.57 3.02
CA GLU A 87 -11.09 -7.25 2.95
C GLU A 87 -11.56 -7.87 4.28
N LYS A 88 -10.63 -8.14 5.21
CA LYS A 88 -10.93 -8.68 6.54
C LYS A 88 -11.20 -7.59 7.58
N LEU A 89 -10.95 -6.32 7.25
CA LEU A 89 -11.32 -5.19 8.10
C LEU A 89 -12.85 -5.04 8.03
N LYS A 90 -13.53 -5.56 9.05
CA LYS A 90 -14.98 -5.45 9.25
C LYS A 90 -15.29 -4.27 10.14
#